data_AF-A0A497TA92-F1
#
_entry.id   AF-A0A497TA92-F1
#
_cell.length_a   1.000
_cell.length_b   1.000
_cell.length_c   1.000
_cell.angle_alpha   90.00
_cell.angle_beta   90.00
_cell.angle_gamma   90.00
#
_symmetry.space_group_name_H-M   'P 1'
#
loop_
_entity.id
_entity.type
_entity.pdbx_description
1 polymer ?
#
loop_
_entity_poly.entity_id
_entity_poly.type
_entity_poly.pdbx_seq_one_letter_code
_entity_poly.pdbx_strand_id
1 'polypeptide(L)'
;MKVNREYGAFFGIPIDNKNPNLYVLGIPWDLSSSYRRGASKAPSFIRKSTSSKIYNIYSEDLINLGEFWRLKDLGDLEVSNKTIEQVYNDLLRVIEENYKNDELFLFMGGDHIITYLCIKAVKKVIKGKWGLLYFDSHPDLYKEYEGDIYSHACVVRRIAEEKLVSPENIIEVGI
;
A
#
# COMPACT_ATOMS: atom_id res chain seq x y z
N MET A 1 6.40 -7.57 13.15
CA MET A 1 6.08 -7.84 11.73
C MET A 1 6.44 -9.29 11.44
N LYS A 2 5.59 -10.03 10.73
CA LYS A 2 5.91 -11.40 10.30
C LYS A 2 6.48 -11.30 8.90
N VAL A 3 7.78 -11.57 8.73
CA VAL A 3 8.43 -11.67 7.42
C VAL A 3 8.33 -13.13 6.97
N ASN A 4 7.52 -13.42 5.95
CA ASN A 4 7.55 -14.73 5.32
C ASN A 4 8.70 -14.78 4.31
N ARG A 5 9.81 -15.44 4.68
CA ARG A 5 11.02 -15.58 3.85
C ARG A 5 10.93 -16.70 2.80
N GLU A 6 9.79 -17.39 2.66
CA GLU A 6 9.61 -18.40 1.61
C GLU A 6 9.72 -17.82 0.19
N TYR A 7 9.48 -16.50 0.05
CA TYR A 7 9.42 -15.80 -1.22
C TYR A 7 10.72 -15.03 -1.47
N GLY A 8 11.72 -15.64 -2.12
CA GLY A 8 13.06 -15.05 -2.26
C GLY A 8 13.16 -13.83 -3.20
N ALA A 9 12.11 -13.53 -3.98
CA ALA A 9 12.10 -12.46 -4.97
C ALA A 9 10.69 -11.88 -5.18
N PHE A 10 10.61 -10.63 -5.64
CA PHE A 10 9.42 -9.97 -6.21
C PHE A 10 9.71 -9.67 -7.68
N PHE A 11 9.01 -10.32 -8.62
CA PHE A 11 9.24 -10.16 -10.07
C PHE A 11 10.73 -10.33 -10.47
N GLY A 12 11.41 -11.30 -9.86
CA GLY A 12 12.84 -11.54 -10.08
C GLY A 12 13.80 -10.64 -9.29
N ILE A 13 13.30 -9.62 -8.58
CA ILE A 13 14.10 -8.71 -7.75
C ILE A 13 14.25 -9.30 -6.34
N PRO A 14 15.47 -9.49 -5.79
CA PRO A 14 15.68 -9.98 -4.43
C PRO A 14 15.05 -9.08 -3.36
N ILE A 15 14.45 -9.67 -2.33
CA ILE A 15 13.59 -8.96 -1.36
C ILE A 15 14.26 -8.58 -0.03
N ASP A 16 15.55 -8.88 0.17
CA ASP A 16 16.27 -8.62 1.43
C ASP A 16 17.54 -7.79 1.16
N ASN A 17 17.37 -6.67 0.44
CA ASN A 17 18.48 -5.78 0.16
C ASN A 17 18.92 -5.01 1.43
N LYS A 18 20.23 -4.91 1.65
CA LYS A 18 20.81 -4.19 2.81
C LYS A 18 20.73 -2.67 2.68
N ASN A 19 20.59 -2.14 1.47
CA ASN A 19 20.47 -0.71 1.18
C ASN A 19 19.28 -0.46 0.24
N PRO A 20 18.04 -0.69 0.71
CA PRO A 20 16.86 -0.62 -0.13
C PRO A 20 16.51 0.83 -0.49
N ASN A 21 15.88 1.01 -1.65
CA ASN A 21 15.17 2.24 -2.02
C ASN A 21 13.68 2.01 -2.27
N LEU A 22 13.23 0.76 -2.13
CA LEU A 22 11.83 0.36 -2.24
C LEU A 22 11.50 -0.59 -1.09
N TYR A 23 10.57 -0.17 -0.24
CA TYR A 23 10.06 -0.96 0.86
C TYR A 23 8.70 -1.54 0.51
N VAL A 24 8.52 -2.84 0.71
CA VAL A 24 7.23 -3.51 0.52
C VAL A 24 6.62 -3.83 1.88
N LEU A 25 5.35 -3.50 2.06
CA LEU A 25 4.63 -3.74 3.31
C LEU A 25 3.23 -4.29 3.03
N GLY A 26 2.89 -5.41 3.67
CA GLY A 26 1.54 -5.96 3.66
C GLY A 26 0.65 -5.36 4.76
N ILE A 27 -0.60 -5.04 4.43
CA ILE A 27 -1.63 -4.55 5.36
C ILE A 27 -2.88 -5.45 5.19
N PRO A 28 -2.93 -6.59 5.90
CA PRO A 28 -3.98 -7.60 5.72
C PRO A 28 -5.31 -7.22 6.39
N TRP A 29 -5.90 -6.08 6.01
CA TRP A 29 -7.14 -5.53 6.56
C TRP A 29 -8.31 -5.70 5.58
N ASP A 30 -9.44 -6.28 6.01
CA ASP A 30 -10.68 -6.31 5.22
C ASP A 30 -11.96 -6.10 6.04
N LEU A 31 -11.81 -5.44 7.20
CA LEU A 31 -12.92 -5.23 8.12
C LEU A 31 -13.90 -4.14 7.66
N SER A 32 -13.50 -3.29 6.71
CA SER A 32 -14.32 -2.20 6.17
C SER A 32 -15.11 -2.60 4.92
N SER A 33 -14.85 -3.78 4.35
CA SER A 33 -15.60 -4.35 3.24
C SER A 33 -17.07 -4.63 3.63
N SER A 34 -17.98 -4.06 2.85
CA SER A 34 -19.44 -4.17 3.06
C SER A 34 -20.10 -5.38 2.41
N TYR A 35 -19.39 -6.12 1.54
CA TYR A 35 -19.95 -7.31 0.87
C TYR A 35 -19.08 -8.55 1.06
N ARG A 36 -18.17 -8.84 0.13
CA ARG A 36 -17.28 -10.01 0.22
C ARG A 36 -16.00 -9.65 0.96
N ARG A 37 -15.67 -10.44 1.98
CA ARG A 37 -14.36 -10.42 2.65
C ARG A 37 -13.38 -11.38 1.99
N GLY A 38 -12.10 -11.20 2.27
CA GLY A 38 -11.00 -12.00 1.74
C GLY A 38 -9.80 -11.19 1.29
N ALA A 39 -9.96 -9.87 1.14
CA ALA A 39 -8.88 -8.99 0.73
C ALA A 39 -7.71 -8.99 1.74
N SER A 40 -7.97 -9.28 3.02
CA SER A 40 -6.94 -9.48 4.04
C SER A 40 -5.89 -10.55 3.68
N LYS A 41 -6.25 -11.51 2.80
CA LYS A 41 -5.33 -12.57 2.35
C LYS A 41 -4.43 -12.11 1.20
N ALA A 42 -4.72 -10.97 0.56
CA ALA A 42 -4.03 -10.50 -0.64
C ALA A 42 -2.51 -10.35 -0.46
N PRO A 43 -1.96 -9.81 0.64
CA PRO A 43 -0.50 -9.70 0.79
C PRO A 43 0.25 -11.02 0.63
N SER A 44 -0.32 -12.13 1.12
CA SER A 44 0.27 -13.47 0.97
C SER A 44 0.13 -13.99 -0.46
N PHE A 45 -1.06 -13.82 -1.07
CA PHE A 45 -1.31 -14.26 -2.45
C PHE A 45 -0.49 -13.48 -3.47
N ILE A 46 -0.33 -12.17 -3.30
CA ILE A 46 0.50 -11.32 -4.18
C ILE A 46 1.93 -11.84 -4.12
N ARG A 47 2.54 -11.94 -2.93
CA ARG A 47 3.91 -12.50 -2.75
C ARG A 47 4.08 -13.83 -3.46
N LYS A 48 3.19 -14.79 -3.22
CA LYS A 48 3.24 -16.11 -3.85
C LYS A 48 3.15 -16.04 -5.37
N SER A 49 2.32 -15.13 -5.89
CA SER A 49 2.08 -14.99 -7.32
C SER A 49 3.22 -14.28 -8.03
N THR A 50 4.03 -13.49 -7.32
CA THR A 50 5.13 -12.68 -7.88
C THR A 50 6.53 -13.24 -7.58
N SER A 51 6.63 -14.29 -6.77
CA SER A 51 7.91 -14.87 -6.33
C SER A 51 8.38 -16.08 -7.13
N SER A 52 7.68 -16.44 -8.21
CA SER A 52 8.08 -17.60 -9.00
C SER A 52 9.43 -17.35 -9.69
N LYS A 53 10.28 -18.37 -9.78
CA LYS A 53 11.62 -18.25 -10.42
C LYS A 53 11.55 -18.01 -11.93
N ILE A 54 10.35 -18.02 -12.53
CA ILE A 54 10.14 -17.81 -13.96
C ILE A 54 9.92 -16.34 -14.32
N TYR A 55 9.81 -15.45 -13.33
CA TYR A 55 9.70 -14.01 -13.62
C TYR A 55 11.02 -13.43 -14.13
N ASN A 56 10.88 -12.62 -15.18
CA ASN A 56 11.95 -11.84 -15.76
C ASN A 56 12.03 -10.46 -15.09
N ILE A 57 13.25 -9.96 -14.90
CA ILE A 57 13.54 -8.65 -14.30
C ILE A 57 13.54 -7.51 -15.32
N TYR A 58 13.37 -7.80 -16.61
CA TYR A 58 13.36 -6.80 -17.67
C TYR A 58 11.94 -6.35 -18.03
N SER A 59 11.79 -5.06 -18.34
CA SER A 59 10.58 -4.53 -18.99
C SER A 59 10.56 -4.86 -20.48
N GLU A 60 9.43 -4.53 -21.14
CA GLU A 60 9.22 -4.61 -22.59
C GLU A 60 10.20 -3.76 -23.39
N ASP A 61 10.70 -2.67 -22.79
CA ASP A 61 11.72 -1.78 -23.35
C ASP A 61 13.16 -2.28 -23.13
N LEU A 62 13.34 -3.53 -22.69
CA LEU A 62 14.64 -4.16 -22.40
C LEU A 62 15.42 -3.48 -21.26
N ILE A 63 14.72 -2.82 -20.33
CA ILE A 63 15.33 -2.18 -19.17
C ILE A 63 15.43 -3.18 -18.02
N ASN A 64 16.63 -3.37 -17.47
CA ASN A 64 16.86 -4.19 -16.29
C ASN A 64 16.39 -3.46 -15.03
N LEU A 65 15.25 -3.87 -14.47
CA LEU A 65 14.66 -3.23 -13.30
C LEU A 65 15.51 -3.38 -12.03
N GLY A 66 16.39 -4.39 -11.96
CA GLY A 66 17.28 -4.63 -10.83
C GLY A 66 18.39 -3.57 -10.64
N GLU A 67 18.66 -2.77 -11.67
CA GLU A 67 19.59 -1.64 -11.58
C GLU A 67 18.97 -0.44 -10.86
N PHE A 68 17.64 -0.33 -10.89
CA PHE A 68 16.90 0.78 -10.32
C PHE A 68 16.33 0.44 -8.93
N TRP A 69 15.90 -0.81 -8.74
CA TRP A 69 15.16 -1.20 -7.55
C TRP A 69 15.98 -2.11 -6.62
N ARG A 70 16.14 -1.65 -5.38
CA ARG A 70 16.69 -2.42 -4.27
C ARG A 70 15.58 -2.61 -3.26
N LEU A 71 14.97 -3.79 -3.28
CA LEU A 71 13.76 -4.08 -2.53
C LEU A 71 14.06 -4.61 -1.13
N LYS A 72 13.29 -4.16 -0.14
CA LYS A 72 13.18 -4.82 1.16
C LYS A 72 11.73 -5.09 1.52
N ASP A 73 11.36 -6.36 1.63
CA ASP A 73 10.04 -6.76 2.12
C ASP A 73 10.04 -6.74 3.65
N LEU A 74 9.22 -5.86 4.22
CA LEU A 74 9.07 -5.68 5.65
C LEU A 74 8.10 -6.70 6.28
N GLY A 75 7.48 -7.54 5.45
CA GLY A 75 6.46 -8.50 5.85
C GLY A 75 5.10 -7.85 6.00
N ASP A 76 4.30 -8.36 6.92
CA ASP A 76 2.96 -7.85 7.19
C ASP A 76 2.90 -7.05 8.49
N LEU A 77 2.13 -5.96 8.43
CA LEU A 77 1.66 -5.24 9.60
C LEU A 77 0.68 -6.12 10.38
N GLU A 78 0.87 -6.21 11.69
CA GLU A 78 -0.10 -6.92 12.53
C GLU A 78 -1.33 -6.05 12.70
N VAL A 79 -2.49 -6.51 12.21
CA VAL A 79 -3.74 -5.74 12.25
C VAL A 79 -4.83 -6.39 13.10
N SER A 80 -4.62 -7.63 13.54
CA SER A 80 -5.62 -8.38 14.31
C SER A 80 -5.91 -7.67 15.64
N ASN A 81 -7.20 -7.52 15.98
CA ASN A 81 -7.67 -6.86 17.20
C ASN A 81 -7.19 -5.41 17.37
N LYS A 82 -6.90 -4.70 16.27
CA LYS A 82 -6.50 -3.29 16.30
C LYS A 82 -7.58 -2.39 15.74
N THR A 83 -7.65 -1.18 16.28
CA THR A 83 -8.42 -0.08 15.69
C THR A 83 -7.68 0.49 14.48
N ILE A 84 -8.41 1.21 13.63
CA ILE A 84 -7.82 1.95 12.49
C ILE A 84 -6.71 2.90 12.95
N GLU A 85 -6.89 3.57 14.08
CA GLU A 85 -5.89 4.46 14.66
C GLU A 85 -4.61 3.72 15.07
N GLN A 86 -4.75 2.55 15.70
CA GLN A 86 -3.59 1.72 16.07
C GLN A 86 -2.84 1.22 14.82
N VAL A 87 -3.56 0.79 13.79
CA VAL A 87 -2.96 0.38 12.50
C VAL A 87 -2.24 1.56 11.85
N TYR A 88 -2.85 2.75 11.83
CA TYR A 88 -2.22 3.97 11.32
C TYR A 88 -0.93 4.33 12.08
N ASN A 89 -0.94 4.26 13.41
CA ASN A 89 0.24 4.57 14.22
C ASN A 89 1.37 3.56 13.99
N ASP A 90 1.05 2.28 13.81
CA ASP A 90 2.04 1.25 13.47
C ASP A 90 2.62 1.47 12.08
N LEU A 91 1.77 1.79 11.10
CA LEU A 91 2.17 2.12 9.74
C LEU A 91 3.08 3.34 9.70
N LEU A 92 2.73 4.41 10.43
CA LEU A 92 3.53 5.62 10.53
C LEU A 92 4.92 5.32 11.09
N ARG A 93 5.02 4.54 12.18
CA ARG A 93 6.31 4.14 12.76
C ARG A 93 7.17 3.37 11.76
N VAL A 94 6.58 2.43 11.02
CA VAL A 94 7.31 1.68 9.98
C VAL A 94 7.85 2.63 8.90
N ILE A 95 7.07 3.60 8.46
CA ILE A 95 7.52 4.58 7.44
C ILE A 95 8.63 5.47 8.02
N GLU A 96 8.47 5.98 9.24
CA GLU A 96 9.48 6.83 9.91
C GLU A 96 10.82 6.11 10.14
N GLU A 97 10.79 4.81 10.47
CA GLU A 97 12.01 4.01 10.67
C GLU A 97 12.77 3.72 9.38
N ASN A 98 12.07 3.69 8.23
CA ASN A 98 12.62 3.22 6.96
C ASN A 98 12.85 4.34 5.94
N TYR A 99 12.19 5.49 6.07
CA TYR A 99 12.42 6.64 5.22
C TYR A 99 13.56 7.51 5.74
N LYS A 100 14.58 7.71 4.93
CA LYS A 100 15.70 8.61 5.22
C LYS A 100 15.81 9.69 4.16
N ASN A 101 15.87 9.30 2.90
CA ASN A 101 15.88 10.20 1.76
C ASN A 101 15.44 9.47 0.48
N ASP A 102 14.27 9.85 -0.03
CA ASP A 102 13.72 9.42 -1.32
C ASP A 102 13.37 7.93 -1.47
N GLU A 103 13.31 7.16 -0.38
CA GLU A 103 12.83 5.78 -0.46
C GLU A 103 11.32 5.72 -0.76
N LEU A 104 10.93 4.77 -1.61
CA LEU A 104 9.54 4.53 -1.98
C LEU A 104 8.93 3.41 -1.14
N PHE A 105 7.61 3.45 -1.00
CA PHE A 105 6.83 2.44 -0.30
C PHE A 105 5.79 1.84 -1.24
N LEU A 106 5.78 0.51 -1.33
CA LEU A 106 4.75 -0.27 -1.97
C LEU A 106 3.93 -0.97 -0.89
N PHE A 107 2.68 -0.55 -0.74
CA PHE A 107 1.73 -1.20 0.16
C PHE A 107 0.92 -2.22 -0.61
N MET A 108 0.86 -3.43 -0.07
CA MET A 108 -0.06 -4.46 -0.51
C MET A 108 -1.06 -4.62 0.59
N GLY A 109 -2.34 -4.67 0.31
CA GLY A 109 -3.26 -4.98 1.39
C GLY A 109 -4.56 -5.51 0.92
N GLY A 110 -5.47 -5.46 1.88
CA GLY A 110 -6.86 -5.79 1.68
C GLY A 110 -7.68 -4.60 1.22
N ASP A 111 -8.82 -4.36 1.85
CA ASP A 111 -9.83 -3.44 1.33
C ASP A 111 -9.36 -1.98 1.28
N HIS A 112 -10.14 -1.15 0.58
CA HIS A 112 -9.63 0.11 0.06
C HIS A 112 -9.31 1.16 1.15
N ILE A 113 -9.80 1.00 2.39
CA ILE A 113 -9.51 1.96 3.48
C ILE A 113 -8.02 2.09 3.79
N ILE A 114 -7.24 1.03 3.53
CA ILE A 114 -5.80 1.06 3.76
C ILE A 114 -5.13 2.16 2.93
N THR A 115 -5.65 2.50 1.75
CA THR A 115 -5.10 3.54 0.87
C THR A 115 -5.11 4.90 1.56
N TYR A 116 -6.22 5.24 2.24
CA TYR A 116 -6.31 6.45 3.04
C TYR A 116 -5.28 6.46 4.18
N LEU A 117 -5.10 5.34 4.90
CA LEU A 117 -4.11 5.23 5.98
C LEU A 117 -2.68 5.38 5.48
N CYS A 118 -2.35 4.73 4.36
CA CYS A 118 -1.05 4.82 3.70
C CYS A 118 -0.73 6.24 3.27
N ILE A 119 -1.64 6.90 2.54
CA ILE A 119 -1.43 8.29 2.11
C ILE A 119 -1.26 9.21 3.32
N LYS A 120 -2.11 9.05 4.34
CA LYS A 120 -2.03 9.85 5.57
C LYS A 120 -0.67 9.69 6.26
N ALA A 121 -0.18 8.46 6.39
CA ALA A 121 1.09 8.17 7.05
C ALA A 121 2.30 8.61 6.23
N VAL A 122 2.33 8.31 4.92
CA VAL A 122 3.42 8.72 4.02
C VAL A 122 3.57 10.24 4.01
N LYS A 123 2.48 11.00 3.95
CA LYS A 123 2.54 12.47 3.97
C LYS A 123 3.00 13.09 5.29
N LYS A 124 2.92 12.35 6.40
CA LYS A 124 3.51 12.80 7.66
C LYS A 124 5.02 12.86 7.59
N VAL A 125 5.63 11.96 6.82
CA VAL A 125 7.09 11.85 6.69
C VAL A 125 7.59 12.57 5.44
N ILE A 126 6.97 12.32 4.29
CA ILE A 126 7.38 12.84 2.99
C ILE A 126 6.60 14.13 2.66
N LYS A 127 7.31 15.25 2.58
CA LYS A 127 6.74 16.57 2.30
C LYS A 127 6.78 16.89 0.81
N GLY A 128 5.83 17.71 0.36
CA GLY A 128 5.76 18.15 -1.04
C GLY A 128 4.33 18.30 -1.54
N LYS A 129 4.19 18.59 -2.83
CA LYS A 129 2.90 18.55 -3.55
C LYS A 129 2.63 17.11 -3.95
N TRP A 130 1.39 16.65 -3.71
CA TRP A 130 0.97 15.29 -4.02
C TRP A 130 -0.15 15.30 -5.05
N GLY A 131 -0.16 14.29 -5.90
CA GLY A 131 -1.29 13.91 -6.74
C GLY A 131 -1.72 12.49 -6.44
N LEU A 132 -2.96 12.15 -6.80
CA LEU A 132 -3.52 10.81 -6.70
C LEU A 132 -4.02 10.37 -8.07
N LEU A 133 -3.49 9.27 -8.57
CA LEU A 133 -4.06 8.55 -9.71
C LEU A 133 -4.74 7.30 -9.16
N TYR A 134 -6.05 7.22 -9.31
CA TYR A 134 -6.92 6.24 -8.67
C TYR A 134 -7.60 5.39 -9.72
N PHE A 135 -7.21 4.11 -9.81
CA PHE A 135 -7.85 3.16 -10.71
C PHE A 135 -8.85 2.34 -9.93
N ASP A 136 -10.13 2.55 -10.20
CA ASP A 136 -11.22 1.83 -9.56
C ASP A 136 -12.48 1.92 -10.44
N SER A 137 -13.39 0.95 -10.28
CA SER A 137 -14.74 1.03 -10.84
C SER A 137 -15.67 1.89 -10.00
N HIS A 138 -15.27 2.28 -8.78
CA HIS A 138 -16.06 3.09 -7.87
C HIS A 138 -15.30 4.35 -7.45
N PRO A 139 -16.00 5.49 -7.25
CA PRO A 139 -15.36 6.72 -6.81
C PRO A 139 -14.91 6.73 -5.34
N ASP A 140 -15.49 5.87 -4.50
CA ASP A 140 -15.27 5.85 -3.04
C ASP A 140 -15.39 7.25 -2.37
N LEU A 141 -16.41 7.98 -2.82
CA LEU A 141 -16.71 9.37 -2.41
C LEU A 141 -17.86 9.49 -1.38
N TYR A 142 -18.34 8.38 -0.81
CA TYR A 142 -19.39 8.45 0.21
C TYR A 142 -18.88 9.23 1.43
N LYS A 143 -19.78 10.02 2.03
CA LYS A 143 -19.49 10.70 3.30
C LYS A 143 -19.28 9.68 4.42
N GLU A 144 -20.14 8.67 4.41
CA GLU A 144 -20.25 7.58 5.37
C GLU A 144 -21.00 6.45 4.65
N TYR A 145 -20.67 5.19 4.96
CA TYR A 145 -21.36 4.02 4.41
C TYR A 145 -21.62 3.04 5.56
N GLU A 146 -22.88 2.59 5.70
CA GLU A 146 -23.32 1.68 6.77
C GLU A 146 -22.95 2.11 8.21
N GLY A 147 -22.90 3.42 8.49
CA GLY A 147 -22.53 3.90 9.82
C GLY A 147 -21.05 4.24 10.00
N ASP A 148 -20.20 3.95 8.99
CA ASP A 148 -18.75 4.07 9.10
C ASP A 148 -18.16 5.08 8.10
N ILE A 149 -17.49 6.10 8.64
CA ILE A 149 -16.75 7.11 7.86
C ILE A 149 -15.42 6.57 7.30
N TYR A 150 -14.95 5.43 7.83
CA TYR A 150 -13.76 4.70 7.40
C TYR A 150 -14.11 3.43 6.63
N SER A 151 -15.29 3.39 6.02
CA SER A 151 -15.64 2.35 5.04
C SER A 151 -14.71 2.40 3.83
N HIS A 152 -14.51 1.24 3.17
CA HIS A 152 -13.82 1.15 1.87
C HIS A 152 -14.43 2.06 0.80
N ALA A 153 -15.73 2.39 0.92
CA ALA A 153 -16.43 3.28 0.00
C ALA A 153 -16.26 4.79 0.28
N CYS A 154 -15.43 5.16 1.26
CA CYS A 154 -15.25 6.55 1.72
C CYS A 154 -13.82 7.08 1.50
N VAL A 155 -12.94 6.31 0.84
CA VAL A 155 -11.48 6.55 0.77
C VAL A 155 -11.12 7.89 0.15
N VAL A 156 -11.57 8.14 -1.08
CA VAL A 156 -11.24 9.37 -1.81
C VAL A 156 -11.87 10.58 -1.09
N ARG A 157 -13.07 10.39 -0.50
CA ARG A 157 -13.71 11.43 0.31
C ARG A 157 -12.84 11.84 1.50
N ARG A 158 -12.31 10.88 2.26
CA ARG A 158 -11.43 11.16 3.41
C ARG A 158 -10.16 11.89 2.96
N ILE A 159 -9.55 11.46 1.86
CA ILE A 159 -8.34 12.07 1.29
C ILE A 159 -8.58 13.54 0.93
N ALA A 160 -9.71 13.85 0.29
CA ALA A 160 -10.08 15.19 -0.12
C ALA A 160 -10.45 16.09 1.08
N GLU A 161 -11.29 15.62 2.00
CA GLU A 161 -11.73 16.42 3.17
C GLU A 161 -10.58 16.77 4.12
N GLU A 162 -9.64 15.84 4.32
CA GLU A 162 -8.44 16.09 5.13
C GLU A 162 -7.33 16.83 4.38
N LYS A 163 -7.58 17.21 3.11
CA LYS A 163 -6.62 17.89 2.24
C LYS A 163 -5.28 17.13 2.14
N LEU A 164 -5.34 15.80 2.18
CA LEU A 164 -4.18 14.96 1.96
C LEU A 164 -3.74 15.05 0.49
N VAL A 165 -4.68 15.14 -0.44
CA VAL A 165 -4.40 15.49 -1.83
C VAL A 165 -5.43 16.54 -2.22
N SER A 166 -4.98 17.59 -2.90
CA SER A 166 -5.94 18.62 -3.35
C SER A 166 -6.83 18.02 -4.45
N PRO A 167 -8.15 18.23 -4.43
CA PRO A 167 -9.08 17.58 -5.37
C PRO A 167 -8.71 17.76 -6.85
N GLU A 168 -8.17 18.92 -7.24
CA GLU A 168 -7.73 19.18 -8.61
C GLU A 168 -6.49 18.38 -9.05
N ASN A 169 -5.84 17.67 -8.12
CA ASN A 169 -4.74 16.74 -8.40
C ASN A 169 -5.16 15.27 -8.11
N ILE A 170 -6.47 14.99 -8.04
CA ILE A 170 -7.01 13.63 -7.97
C ILE A 170 -7.59 13.29 -9.36
N ILE A 171 -7.14 12.18 -9.93
CA ILE A 171 -7.62 11.65 -11.21
C ILE A 171 -8.14 10.24 -10.96
N GLU A 172 -9.44 10.05 -11.19
CA GLU A 172 -10.11 8.75 -11.10
C GLU A 172 -10.27 8.16 -12.51
N VAL A 173 -9.96 6.87 -12.66
CA VAL A 173 -9.97 6.15 -13.95
C VAL A 173 -10.71 4.83 -13.78
N GLY A 174 -11.74 4.60 -14.60
CA GLY A 174 -12.48 3.33 -14.66
C GLY A 174 -13.90 3.35 -14.09
N ILE A 175 -14.38 4.51 -13.64
CA ILE A 175 -15.73 4.74 -13.11
C ILE A 175 -16.78 4.75 -14.23
#